data_AF-A0A940CT80-F1
#
_entry.id   AF-A0A940CT80-F1
#
_cell.length_a   1.000
_cell.length_b   1.000
_cell.length_c   1.000
_cell.angle_alpha   90.00
_cell.angle_beta   90.00
_cell.angle_gamma   90.00
#
_symmetry.space_group_name_H-M   'P 1'
#
loop_
_entity.id
_entity.type
_entity.pdbx_description
1 polymer ?
#
loop_
_entity_poly.entity_id
_entity_poly.type
_entity_poly.pdbx_seq_one_letter_code
_entity_poly.pdbx_strand_id
1 'polypeptide(L)'
;MAGSCPQKVAPDTGNHDLSSYIIAAFYNEQKNAADIARELHINKSTVTRTLKRHDPERYKAEKERRKRQNAARRKENDAERKRRQRKQERKKLPLLRRAVYLVNLGYAPGEVADRFCLKRSEVVQAVRSARPKTWPELLSNLDVDDAEQVLDWLNRLADILAGLDDLDEDRRLQV
;
A
#
# COMPACT_ATOMS: atom_id res chain seq x y z
N MET A 1 41.59 -3.75 73.00
CA MET A 1 40.89 -4.92 72.43
C MET A 1 39.50 -4.46 72.01
N ALA A 2 39.29 -4.17 70.73
CA ALA A 2 38.00 -3.73 70.22
C ALA A 2 37.26 -4.93 69.62
N GLY A 3 36.09 -5.24 70.15
CA GLY A 3 35.25 -6.37 69.74
C GLY A 3 34.74 -6.20 68.32
N SER A 4 35.02 -7.21 67.49
CA SER A 4 34.45 -7.36 66.15
C SER A 4 32.99 -7.81 66.27
N CYS A 5 32.05 -7.00 65.77
CA CYS A 5 30.65 -7.40 65.63
C CYS A 5 30.52 -8.45 64.51
N PRO A 6 29.81 -9.57 64.72
CA PRO A 6 29.56 -10.51 63.65
C PRO A 6 28.57 -9.92 62.65
N GLN A 7 29.02 -9.74 61.40
CA GLN A 7 28.14 -9.47 60.27
C GLN A 7 27.19 -10.66 60.09
N LYS A 8 25.89 -10.41 60.31
CA LYS A 8 24.82 -11.30 59.84
C LYS A 8 24.86 -11.36 58.31
N VAL A 9 25.42 -12.44 57.78
CA VAL A 9 25.28 -12.80 56.37
C VAL A 9 23.88 -13.40 56.21
N ALA A 10 23.00 -12.70 55.49
CA ALA A 10 21.67 -13.21 55.17
C ALA A 10 21.79 -14.39 54.17
N PRO A 11 20.92 -15.41 54.25
CA PRO A 11 20.96 -16.53 53.30
C PRO A 11 20.36 -16.13 51.94
N ASP A 12 21.21 -16.07 50.91
CA ASP A 12 20.90 -15.75 49.50
C ASP A 12 20.24 -16.93 48.72
N THR A 13 19.15 -17.51 49.22
CA THR A 13 18.60 -18.78 48.66
C THR A 13 17.26 -18.69 47.92
N GLY A 14 16.84 -17.50 47.47
CA GLY A 14 15.55 -17.34 46.76
C GLY A 14 15.59 -16.86 45.30
N ASN A 15 16.74 -16.39 44.79
CA ASN A 15 16.80 -15.63 43.51
C ASN A 15 17.42 -16.37 42.32
N HIS A 16 18.00 -17.55 42.55
CA HIS A 16 18.69 -18.31 41.51
C HIS A 16 17.73 -19.00 40.53
N ASP A 17 16.56 -19.45 40.98
CA ASP A 17 15.61 -20.17 40.12
C ASP A 17 14.95 -19.26 39.08
N LEU A 18 14.51 -18.06 39.51
CA LEU A 18 13.86 -17.10 38.61
C LEU A 18 14.83 -16.58 37.55
N SER A 19 16.07 -16.27 37.93
CA SER A 19 17.08 -15.78 37.00
C SER A 19 17.45 -16.86 35.97
N SER A 20 17.62 -18.11 36.42
CA SER A 20 17.93 -19.25 35.55
C SER A 20 16.81 -19.53 34.56
N TYR A 21 15.55 -19.47 35.01
CA TYR A 21 14.40 -19.59 34.13
C TYR A 21 14.35 -18.46 33.09
N ILE A 22 14.55 -17.19 33.50
CA ILE A 22 14.56 -16.05 32.57
C ILE A 22 15.61 -16.24 31.46
N ILE A 23 16.79 -16.73 31.82
CA ILE A 23 17.90 -16.98 30.87
C ILE A 23 17.54 -18.12 29.92
N ALA A 24 17.06 -19.25 30.45
CA ALA A 24 16.64 -20.40 29.66
C ALA A 24 15.51 -20.04 28.69
N ALA A 25 14.46 -19.37 29.18
CA ALA A 25 13.33 -18.93 28.36
C ALA A 25 13.76 -17.95 27.25
N PHE A 26 14.70 -17.05 27.53
CA PHE A 26 15.13 -16.04 26.55
C PHE A 26 16.06 -16.61 25.47
N TYR A 27 17.03 -17.46 25.84
CA TYR A 27 18.04 -17.95 24.90
C TYR A 27 17.70 -19.30 24.28
N ASN A 28 17.08 -20.23 25.03
CA ASN A 28 16.79 -21.57 24.54
C ASN A 28 15.41 -21.64 23.89
N GLU A 29 14.38 -21.13 24.57
CA GLU A 29 13.01 -21.11 24.04
C GLU A 29 12.75 -19.92 23.09
N GLN A 30 13.74 -19.02 22.94
CA GLN A 30 13.66 -17.80 22.12
C GLN A 30 12.45 -16.90 22.43
N LYS A 31 11.87 -17.01 23.63
CA LYS A 31 10.80 -16.11 24.08
C LYS A 31 11.30 -14.67 24.17
N ASN A 32 10.41 -13.73 23.93
CA ASN A 32 10.67 -12.30 24.05
C ASN A 32 10.50 -11.87 25.51
N ALA A 33 11.29 -10.88 25.95
CA ALA A 33 11.26 -10.40 27.34
C ALA A 33 9.87 -9.93 27.82
N ALA A 34 8.99 -9.51 26.91
CA ALA A 34 7.61 -9.15 27.23
C ALA A 34 6.73 -10.38 27.54
N ASP A 35 6.97 -11.50 26.86
CA ASP A 35 6.20 -12.73 27.05
C ASP A 35 6.66 -13.44 28.32
N ILE A 36 7.97 -13.48 28.55
CA ILE A 36 8.56 -13.96 29.80
C ILE A 36 8.03 -13.15 30.99
N ALA A 37 7.96 -11.82 30.86
CA ALA A 37 7.41 -10.95 31.89
C ALA A 37 5.93 -11.23 32.19
N ARG A 38 5.13 -11.53 31.15
CA ARG A 38 3.73 -11.87 31.29
C ARG A 38 3.54 -13.24 31.96
N GLU A 39 4.31 -14.23 31.55
CA GLU A 39 4.27 -15.60 32.07
C GLU A 39 4.68 -15.66 33.54
N LEU A 40 5.69 -14.88 33.93
CA LEU A 40 6.17 -14.82 35.32
C LEU A 40 5.46 -13.77 36.16
N HIS A 41 4.49 -13.03 35.61
CA HIS A 41 3.81 -11.91 36.28
C HIS A 41 4.75 -10.87 36.89
N ILE A 42 5.89 -10.59 36.23
CA ILE A 42 6.88 -9.60 36.67
C ILE A 42 7.01 -8.47 35.66
N ASN A 43 7.63 -7.37 36.09
CA ASN A 43 7.93 -6.27 35.19
C ASN A 43 8.97 -6.67 34.13
N LYS A 44 8.71 -6.28 32.87
CA LYS A 44 9.66 -6.46 31.75
C LYS A 44 11.04 -5.84 32.03
N SER A 45 11.09 -4.74 32.77
CA SER A 45 12.34 -4.11 33.20
C SER A 45 13.18 -5.04 34.08
N THR A 46 12.55 -5.83 34.95
CA THR A 46 13.20 -6.85 35.78
C THR A 46 13.82 -7.93 34.91
N VAL A 47 13.06 -8.53 33.97
CA VAL A 47 13.58 -9.50 33.00
C VAL A 47 14.79 -8.95 32.24
N THR A 48 14.68 -7.71 31.77
CA THR A 48 15.75 -7.06 30.99
C THR A 48 17.00 -6.80 31.83
N ARG A 49 16.84 -6.39 33.10
CA ARG A 49 17.97 -6.20 34.02
C ARG A 49 18.65 -7.52 34.33
N THR A 50 17.89 -8.58 34.59
CA THR A 50 18.42 -9.92 34.85
C THR A 50 19.25 -10.42 33.68
N LEU A 51 18.73 -10.31 32.45
CA LEU A 51 19.46 -10.70 31.24
C LEU A 51 20.75 -9.90 31.04
N LYS A 52 20.70 -8.58 31.24
CA LYS A 52 21.89 -7.71 31.14
C LYS A 52 22.93 -7.98 32.22
N ARG A 53 22.48 -8.30 33.44
CA ARG A 53 23.37 -8.59 34.58
C ARG A 53 24.07 -9.94 34.40
N HIS A 54 23.37 -10.92 33.82
CA HIS A 54 23.93 -12.25 33.60
C HIS A 54 24.89 -12.29 32.40
N ASP A 55 24.46 -11.79 31.23
CA ASP A 55 25.28 -11.82 30.03
C ASP A 55 24.93 -10.63 29.10
N PRO A 56 25.61 -9.48 29.24
CA PRO A 56 25.30 -8.28 28.47
C PRO A 56 25.64 -8.42 26.99
N GLU A 57 26.71 -9.14 26.64
CA GLU A 57 27.16 -9.30 25.25
C GLU A 57 26.23 -10.23 24.48
N ARG A 58 25.86 -11.38 25.06
CA ARG A 58 24.91 -12.30 24.43
C ARG A 58 23.52 -11.69 24.31
N TYR A 59 23.09 -10.90 25.30
CA TYR A 59 21.82 -10.16 25.22
C TYR A 59 21.83 -9.15 24.07
N LYS A 60 22.93 -8.42 23.88
CA LYS A 60 23.09 -7.45 22.78
C LYS A 60 23.11 -8.15 21.43
N ALA A 61 23.86 -9.25 21.30
CA ALA A 61 23.92 -10.04 20.07
C ALA A 61 22.54 -10.60 19.68
N GLU A 62 21.81 -11.17 20.64
CA GLU A 62 20.48 -11.73 20.41
C GLU A 62 19.46 -10.64 20.02
N LYS A 63 19.53 -9.46 20.65
CA LYS A 63 18.69 -8.32 20.29
C LYS A 63 18.94 -7.85 18.85
N GLU A 64 20.20 -7.77 18.42
CA GLU A 64 20.55 -7.42 17.04
C GLU A 64 20.13 -8.51 16.05
N ARG A 65 20.29 -9.80 16.39
CA ARG A 65 19.79 -10.93 15.58
C ARG A 65 18.29 -10.81 15.34
N ARG A 66 17.50 -10.61 16.40
CA ARG A 66 16.04 -10.44 16.29
C ARG A 66 15.65 -9.18 15.53
N LYS A 67 16.41 -8.09 15.66
CA LYS A 67 16.21 -6.86 14.88
C LYS A 67 16.38 -7.11 13.38
N ARG A 68 17.41 -7.87 12.97
CA ARG A 68 17.65 -8.25 11.57
C ARG A 68 16.54 -9.16 11.04
N GLN A 69 16.13 -10.17 11.80
CA GLN A 69 15.01 -11.05 11.42
C GLN A 69 13.71 -10.27 11.23
N ASN A 70 13.39 -9.35 12.15
CA ASN A 70 12.22 -8.49 12.03
C ASN A 70 12.31 -7.54 10.84
N ALA A 71 13.50 -7.01 10.52
CA ALA A 71 13.70 -6.20 9.32
C ALA A 71 13.43 -6.99 8.04
N ALA A 72 13.94 -8.23 7.95
CA ALA A 72 13.68 -9.12 6.82
C ALA A 72 12.18 -9.42 6.66
N ARG A 73 11.51 -9.81 7.74
CA ARG A 73 10.07 -10.09 7.76
C ARG A 73 9.23 -8.86 7.39
N ARG A 74 9.62 -7.66 7.81
CA ARG A 74 8.96 -6.40 7.41
C ARG A 74 9.08 -6.15 5.91
N LYS A 75 10.28 -6.38 5.34
CA LYS A 75 10.52 -6.23 3.90
C LYS A 75 9.69 -7.21 3.07
N GLU A 76 9.59 -8.46 3.53
CA GLU A 76 8.75 -9.48 2.90
C GLU A 76 7.26 -9.11 2.95
N ASN A 77 6.77 -8.72 4.13
CA ASN A 77 5.38 -8.28 4.30
C ASN A 77 5.04 -7.05 3.43
N ASP A 78 5.96 -6.09 3.30
CA ASP A 78 5.78 -4.94 2.43
C ASP A 78 5.75 -5.34 0.95
N ALA A 79 6.62 -6.27 0.54
CA ALA A 79 6.63 -6.81 -0.82
C ALA A 79 5.31 -7.52 -1.16
N GLU A 80 4.79 -8.33 -0.24
CA GLU A 80 3.51 -9.03 -0.42
C GLU A 80 2.32 -8.04 -0.44
N ARG A 81 2.33 -7.02 0.43
CA ARG A 81 1.33 -5.94 0.38
C ARG A 81 1.32 -5.24 -0.97
N LYS A 82 2.50 -4.82 -1.47
CA LYS A 82 2.65 -4.19 -2.79
C LYS A 82 2.22 -5.11 -3.92
N ARG A 83 2.51 -6.41 -3.83
CA ARG A 83 2.09 -7.41 -4.82
C ARG A 83 0.56 -7.53 -4.87
N ARG A 84 -0.11 -7.58 -3.71
CA ARG A 84 -1.58 -7.61 -3.64
C ARG A 84 -2.19 -6.33 -4.21
N GLN A 85 -1.61 -5.17 -3.90
CA GLN A 85 -2.05 -3.90 -4.46
C GLN A 85 -1.94 -3.88 -5.99
N ARG A 86 -0.78 -4.27 -6.55
CA ARG A 86 -0.60 -4.37 -8.01
C ARG A 86 -1.59 -5.34 -8.66
N LYS A 87 -1.90 -6.47 -8.01
CA LYS A 87 -2.94 -7.40 -8.49
C LYS A 87 -4.32 -6.74 -8.53
N GLN A 88 -4.69 -5.96 -7.51
CA GLN A 88 -5.94 -5.21 -7.51
C GLN A 88 -5.97 -4.14 -8.61
N GLU A 89 -4.89 -3.37 -8.75
CA GLU A 89 -4.76 -2.34 -9.80
C GLU A 89 -4.84 -2.95 -11.20
N ARG A 90 -4.20 -4.11 -11.45
CA ARG A 90 -4.31 -4.85 -12.72
C ARG A 90 -5.75 -5.26 -13.03
N LYS A 91 -6.54 -5.65 -12.02
CA LYS A 91 -7.96 -5.99 -12.20
C LYS A 91 -8.81 -4.75 -12.49
N LYS A 92 -8.46 -3.61 -11.89
CA LYS A 92 -9.18 -2.34 -12.08
C LYS A 92 -8.89 -1.68 -13.43
N LEU A 93 -7.67 -1.80 -13.96
CA LEU A 93 -7.25 -1.15 -15.20
C LEU A 93 -8.21 -1.34 -16.41
N PRO A 94 -8.65 -2.57 -16.75
CA PRO A 94 -9.58 -2.76 -17.87
C PRO A 94 -10.95 -2.12 -17.61
N LEU A 95 -11.40 -2.10 -16.36
CA LEU A 95 -12.65 -1.44 -15.96
C LEU A 95 -12.54 0.08 -16.12
N LEU A 96 -11.41 0.67 -15.69
CA LEU A 96 -11.15 2.09 -15.87
C LEU A 96 -11.06 2.47 -17.35
N ARG A 97 -10.43 1.66 -18.20
CA ARG A 97 -10.40 1.89 -19.66
C ARG A 97 -11.80 1.90 -20.27
N ARG A 98 -12.64 0.93 -19.90
CA ARG A 98 -14.05 0.89 -20.33
C ARG A 98 -14.85 2.07 -19.79
N ALA A 99 -14.59 2.47 -18.54
CA ALA A 99 -15.24 3.62 -17.93
C ALA A 99 -14.88 4.92 -18.67
N VAL A 100 -13.61 5.12 -19.03
CA VAL A 100 -13.16 6.26 -19.84
C VAL A 100 -13.89 6.30 -21.18
N TYR A 101 -13.99 5.15 -21.86
CA TYR A 101 -14.71 5.05 -23.13
C TYR A 101 -16.19 5.45 -23.00
N LEU A 102 -16.90 4.94 -21.99
CA LEU A 102 -18.30 5.30 -21.77
C LEU A 102 -18.48 6.78 -21.42
N VAL A 103 -17.59 7.35 -20.60
CA VAL A 103 -17.63 8.79 -20.29
C VAL A 103 -17.39 9.63 -21.54
N ASN A 104 -16.49 9.22 -22.44
CA ASN A 104 -16.26 9.89 -23.72
C ASN A 104 -17.45 9.78 -24.69
N LEU A 105 -18.29 8.75 -24.56
CA LEU A 105 -19.56 8.62 -25.28
C LEU A 105 -20.70 9.47 -24.67
N GLY A 106 -20.44 10.23 -23.61
CA GLY A 106 -21.43 11.14 -22.98
C GLY A 106 -22.09 10.60 -21.71
N TYR A 107 -21.74 9.41 -21.22
CA TYR A 107 -22.30 8.89 -19.97
C TYR A 107 -21.75 9.63 -18.74
N ALA A 108 -22.61 9.84 -17.74
CA ALA A 108 -22.21 10.54 -16.52
C ALA A 108 -21.17 9.72 -15.72
N PRO A 109 -20.07 10.34 -15.25
CA PRO A 109 -19.03 9.62 -14.49
C PRO A 109 -19.52 8.94 -13.21
N GLY A 110 -20.64 9.39 -12.63
CA GLY A 110 -21.28 8.75 -11.48
C GLY A 110 -21.90 7.40 -11.85
N GLU A 111 -22.74 7.38 -12.88
CA GLU A 111 -23.43 6.17 -13.35
C GLU A 111 -22.45 5.11 -13.85
N VAL A 112 -21.38 5.54 -14.54
CA VAL A 112 -20.32 4.65 -15.00
C VAL A 112 -19.54 4.06 -13.81
N ALA A 113 -19.32 4.85 -12.76
CA ALA A 113 -18.64 4.37 -11.56
C ALA A 113 -19.47 3.30 -10.85
N ASP A 114 -20.77 3.52 -10.69
CA ASP A 114 -21.68 2.56 -10.06
C ASP A 114 -21.77 1.25 -10.88
N ARG A 115 -21.84 1.35 -12.22
CA ARG A 115 -21.87 0.19 -13.13
C ARG A 115 -20.65 -0.72 -13.02
N PHE A 116 -19.48 -0.16 -12.71
CA PHE A 116 -18.24 -0.92 -12.59
C PHE A 116 -17.76 -1.11 -11.14
N CYS A 117 -18.57 -0.73 -10.15
CA CYS A 117 -18.21 -0.72 -8.74
C CYS A 117 -16.87 0.03 -8.48
N LEU A 118 -16.63 1.09 -9.23
CA LEU A 118 -15.47 1.97 -9.11
C LEU A 118 -15.82 3.18 -8.26
N LYS A 119 -14.81 3.88 -7.73
CA LYS A 119 -15.07 5.20 -7.14
C LYS A 119 -15.25 6.22 -8.25
N ARG A 120 -16.22 7.12 -8.13
CA ARG A 120 -16.40 8.26 -9.06
C ARG A 120 -15.10 9.05 -9.26
N SER A 121 -14.32 9.25 -8.20
CA SER A 121 -13.02 9.93 -8.29
C SER A 121 -12.00 9.18 -9.15
N GLU A 122 -11.97 7.85 -9.10
CA GLU A 122 -11.08 7.02 -9.93
C GLU A 122 -11.46 7.16 -11.42
N VAL A 123 -12.75 7.17 -11.73
CA VAL A 123 -13.25 7.36 -13.11
C VAL A 123 -12.92 8.76 -13.61
N VAL A 124 -13.22 9.81 -12.83
CA VAL A 124 -12.92 11.20 -13.21
C VAL A 124 -11.42 11.41 -13.41
N GLN A 125 -10.59 10.84 -12.55
CA GLN A 125 -9.13 10.97 -12.68
C GLN A 125 -8.61 10.20 -13.89
N ALA A 126 -9.12 8.99 -14.16
CA ALA A 126 -8.76 8.24 -15.36
C ALA A 126 -9.15 8.98 -16.64
N VAL A 127 -10.34 9.60 -16.68
CA VAL A 127 -10.79 10.42 -17.82
C VAL A 127 -9.90 11.65 -17.98
N ARG A 128 -9.55 12.35 -16.90
CA ARG A 128 -8.62 13.48 -16.94
C ARG A 128 -7.23 13.09 -17.45
N SER A 129 -6.71 11.94 -17.02
CA SER A 129 -5.40 11.44 -17.45
C SER A 129 -5.41 10.85 -18.86
N ALA A 130 -6.56 10.36 -19.33
CA ALA A 130 -6.72 9.82 -20.67
C ALA A 130 -7.17 10.86 -21.71
N ARG A 131 -7.61 12.05 -21.25
CA ARG A 131 -7.89 13.17 -22.14
C ARG A 131 -6.59 13.48 -22.89
N PRO A 132 -6.60 13.52 -24.23
CA PRO A 132 -5.44 14.02 -24.94
C PRO A 132 -5.10 15.40 -24.37
N LYS A 133 -3.80 15.66 -24.26
CA LYS A 133 -3.24 17.00 -24.20
C LYS A 133 -4.04 17.90 -25.13
N THR A 134 -4.52 19.01 -24.62
CA THR A 134 -5.67 19.76 -25.15
C THR A 134 -5.50 20.04 -26.66
N TRP A 135 -6.60 20.25 -27.40
CA TRP A 135 -6.54 20.66 -28.81
C TRP A 135 -5.45 21.71 -29.13
N PRO A 136 -5.21 22.73 -28.28
CA PRO A 136 -4.07 23.65 -28.44
C PRO A 136 -2.68 23.02 -28.43
N GLU A 137 -2.39 21.96 -27.66
CA GLU A 137 -1.09 21.24 -27.68
C GLU A 137 -0.95 20.29 -28.90
N LEU A 138 -2.07 19.80 -29.44
CA LEU A 138 -2.08 19.02 -30.68
C LEU A 138 -1.93 19.93 -31.91
N LEU A 139 -2.61 21.07 -31.90
CA LEU A 139 -2.58 22.08 -32.97
C LEU A 139 -1.29 22.92 -32.95
N SER A 140 -0.59 23.04 -31.81
CA SER A 140 0.68 23.79 -31.73
C SER A 140 1.83 23.17 -32.53
N ASN A 141 1.67 21.94 -33.03
CA ASN A 141 2.66 21.26 -33.89
C ASN A 141 2.25 21.24 -35.37
N LEU A 142 1.08 21.77 -35.72
CA LEU A 142 0.63 21.95 -37.10
C LEU A 142 0.92 23.39 -37.51
N ASP A 143 1.42 23.57 -38.73
CA ASP A 143 1.51 24.92 -39.32
C ASP A 143 0.09 25.48 -39.48
N VAL A 144 -0.06 26.81 -39.43
CA VAL A 144 -1.38 27.47 -39.43
C VAL A 144 -2.17 27.09 -40.70
N ASP A 145 -1.48 26.96 -41.83
CA ASP A 145 -2.06 26.58 -43.12
C ASP A 145 -2.53 25.10 -43.15
N ASP A 146 -1.88 24.22 -42.40
CA ASP A 146 -2.28 22.81 -42.28
C ASP A 146 -3.50 22.65 -41.36
N ALA A 147 -3.60 23.49 -40.32
CA ALA A 147 -4.72 23.47 -39.40
C ALA A 147 -6.04 23.92 -40.06
N GLU A 148 -6.00 24.93 -40.94
CA GLU A 148 -7.16 25.38 -41.71
C GLU A 148 -7.63 24.30 -42.70
N GLN A 149 -6.71 23.63 -43.39
CA GLN A 149 -7.05 22.52 -44.29
C GLN A 149 -7.68 21.34 -43.56
N VAL A 150 -7.18 20.99 -42.37
CA VAL A 150 -7.75 19.92 -41.55
C VAL A 150 -9.18 20.28 -41.08
N LEU A 151 -9.41 21.55 -40.71
CA LEU A 151 -10.76 22.02 -40.34
C LEU A 151 -11.73 22.01 -41.51
N ASP A 152 -11.31 22.44 -42.71
CA ASP A 152 -12.13 22.38 -43.92
C ASP A 152 -12.48 20.92 -44.28
N TRP A 153 -11.52 20.01 -44.16
CA TRP A 153 -11.77 18.57 -44.35
C TRP A 153 -12.77 17.99 -43.35
N LEU A 154 -12.66 18.35 -42.08
CA LEU A 154 -13.57 17.88 -41.03
C LEU A 154 -14.99 18.42 -41.23
N ASN A 155 -15.13 19.69 -41.65
CA ASN A 155 -16.43 20.28 -41.95
C ASN A 155 -17.08 19.63 -43.17
N ARG A 156 -16.32 19.39 -44.25
CA ARG A 156 -16.84 18.66 -45.42
C ARG A 156 -17.28 17.23 -45.07
N LEU A 157 -16.54 16.55 -44.19
CA LEU A 157 -16.94 15.24 -43.69
C LEU A 157 -18.22 15.32 -42.83
N ALA A 158 -18.36 16.35 -42.00
CA ALA A 158 -19.56 16.57 -41.22
C ALA A 158 -20.79 16.85 -42.10
N ASP A 159 -20.64 17.64 -43.17
CA ASP A 159 -21.71 17.93 -44.12
C ASP A 159 -22.12 16.68 -44.91
N ILE A 160 -21.16 15.85 -45.32
CA ILE A 160 -21.43 14.56 -45.97
C ILE A 160 -22.18 13.61 -45.03
N LEU A 161 -21.78 13.56 -43.75
CA LEU A 161 -22.45 12.72 -42.75
C LEU A 161 -23.85 13.24 -42.41
N ALA A 162 -24.06 14.55 -42.35
CA ALA A 162 -25.37 15.16 -42.15
C ALA A 162 -26.32 14.87 -43.33
N GLY A 163 -25.83 14.97 -44.57
CA GLY A 163 -26.62 14.63 -45.76
C GLY A 163 -26.93 13.13 -45.90
N LEU A 164 -26.23 12.26 -45.17
CA LEU A 164 -26.53 10.82 -45.11
C LEU A 164 -27.68 10.50 -44.13
N ASP A 165 -27.90 11.33 -43.10
CA ASP A 165 -29.04 11.19 -42.18
C ASP A 165 -30.38 11.57 -42.88
N ASP A 166 -30.36 12.57 -43.78
CA ASP A 166 -31.54 12.99 -44.54
C ASP A 166 -32.04 11.93 -45.55
N LEU A 167 -31.15 11.06 -46.04
CA LEU A 167 -31.49 9.98 -46.98
C LEU A 167 -32.23 8.79 -46.32
N ASP A 168 -32.15 8.67 -44.99
CA ASP A 168 -32.81 7.59 -44.24
C ASP A 168 -34.27 7.96 -43.86
N GLU A 169 -34.63 9.25 -43.87
CA GLU A 169 -36.02 9.73 -43.67
C GLU A 169 -36.87 9.62 -44.95
N ASP A 170 -36.33 9.94 -46.13
CA ASP A 170 -37.06 9.79 -47.40
C ASP A 170 -37.39 8.33 -47.74
N ARG A 171 -36.58 7.38 -47.25
CA ARG A 171 -36.85 5.93 -47.40
C ARG A 171 -37.93 5.41 -46.44
N ARG A 172 -38.21 6.13 -45.35
CA ARG A 172 -39.28 5.77 -44.39
C ARG A 172 -40.65 6.27 -44.80
N LEU A 173 -40.74 7.25 -45.70
CA LEU A 173 -42.00 7.81 -46.20
C LEU A 173 -42.53 7.13 -47.49
N GLN A 174 -41.83 6.11 -48.01
CA GLN A 174 -42.26 5.34 -49.18
C GLN A 174 -42.72 3.89 -48.86
N VAL A 175 -43.00 3.58 -47.59
CA VAL A 175 -43.66 2.33 -47.15
C VAL A 175 -45.02 2.66 -46.56
#